data_AF-A0A6C0ES00-F1
#
_entry.id   AF-A0A6C0ES00-F1
#
_cell.length_a   1.000
_cell.length_b   1.000
_cell.length_c   1.000
_cell.angle_alpha   90.00
_cell.angle_beta   90.00
_cell.angle_gamma   90.00
#
_symmetry.space_group_name_H-M   'P 1'
#
loop_
_entity.id
_entity.type
_entity.pdbx_description
1 polymer ?
#
loop_
_entity_poly.entity_id
_entity_poly.type
_entity_poly.pdbx_seq_one_letter_code
_entity_poly.pdbx_strand_id
1 'polypeptide(L)'
;ENDESSIWESDDSSYEEEIINVTIPAFPIQLISMEYCENTFDDLILSNELTNEEWLSAFMQIIMILLTYQKAFSFTHNDLHTNNVMYNYTNNKFIYYCYKNIYYKVPTFGRIFKIIDFGRSIYRFNGKLFCSDSYQTGGDACTQYNTEPYFNENKPRLEPNPSFDICRLACSIFDYVIEDLDNITEYIKDPVKNLIFEWCIDDKGINMLYKNNGLDRYPEFKLYKMIARCVHNHTPQAQLERDVFKAYSNFTGDIPKDVINIDKIPVYI
;
A
#
# COMPACT_ATOMS: atom_id res chain seq x y z
N GLU A 1 -29.94 -44.28 29.35
CA GLU A 1 -29.36 -44.12 28.01
C GLU A 1 -30.51 -43.79 27.07
N ASN A 2 -30.55 -42.56 26.56
CA ASN A 2 -31.37 -42.14 25.43
C ASN A 2 -30.71 -40.86 24.90
N ASP A 3 -29.95 -41.03 23.82
CA ASP A 3 -29.38 -39.97 23.00
C ASP A 3 -30.51 -39.32 22.18
N GLU A 4 -30.76 -38.04 22.39
CA GLU A 4 -31.43 -37.18 21.43
C GLU A 4 -30.46 -36.10 20.96
N SER A 5 -29.72 -36.42 19.90
CA SER A 5 -28.97 -35.45 19.12
C SER A 5 -29.92 -34.65 18.24
N SER A 6 -30.19 -33.40 18.59
CA SER A 6 -30.92 -32.48 17.71
C SER A 6 -30.00 -32.02 16.58
N ILE A 7 -30.18 -32.58 15.39
CA ILE A 7 -29.53 -32.12 14.16
C ILE A 7 -30.24 -30.84 13.73
N TRP A 8 -29.53 -29.71 13.79
CA TRP A 8 -29.98 -28.45 13.23
C TRP A 8 -29.60 -28.44 11.74
N GLU A 9 -30.53 -28.80 10.87
CA GLU A 9 -30.41 -28.57 9.43
C GLU A 9 -30.42 -27.06 9.19
N SER A 10 -29.28 -26.53 8.75
CA SER A 10 -29.14 -25.16 8.29
C SER A 10 -29.67 -25.08 6.86
N ASP A 11 -30.85 -24.49 6.72
CA ASP A 11 -31.47 -24.17 5.43
C ASP A 11 -30.62 -23.09 4.74
N ASP A 12 -29.84 -23.51 3.74
CA ASP A 12 -29.00 -22.65 2.90
C ASP A 12 -29.89 -21.95 1.85
N SER A 13 -30.53 -20.87 2.25
CA SER A 13 -31.32 -20.04 1.34
C SER A 13 -30.37 -19.20 0.47
N SER A 14 -30.18 -19.61 -0.78
CA SER A 14 -29.47 -18.84 -1.80
C SER A 14 -30.22 -17.51 -2.06
N TYR A 15 -29.73 -16.43 -1.48
CA TYR A 15 -30.19 -15.07 -1.79
C TYR A 15 -29.68 -14.71 -3.19
N GLU A 16 -30.51 -14.94 -4.22
CA GLU A 16 -30.28 -14.36 -5.54
C GLU A 16 -30.45 -12.84 -5.41
N GLU A 17 -29.35 -12.09 -5.43
CA GLU A 17 -29.38 -10.63 -5.41
C GLU A 17 -30.15 -10.11 -6.63
N GLU A 18 -31.26 -9.40 -6.37
CA GLU A 18 -32.10 -8.81 -7.40
C GLU A 18 -31.31 -7.72 -8.16
N ILE A 19 -30.93 -8.01 -9.41
CA ILE A 19 -30.19 -7.06 -10.25
C ILE A 19 -31.17 -6.02 -10.84
N ILE A 20 -31.13 -4.79 -10.30
CA ILE A 20 -31.89 -3.66 -10.82
C ILE A 20 -31.01 -2.84 -11.78
N ASN A 21 -31.33 -2.88 -13.07
CA ASN A 21 -30.65 -2.07 -14.09
C ASN A 21 -31.35 -0.71 -14.25
N VAL A 22 -30.63 0.40 -14.05
CA VAL A 22 -31.13 1.77 -14.21
C VAL A 22 -30.42 2.46 -15.36
N THR A 23 -31.18 3.12 -16.25
CA THR A 23 -30.62 3.97 -17.31
C THR A 23 -30.83 5.44 -16.95
N ILE A 24 -29.74 6.19 -16.80
CA ILE A 24 -29.77 7.63 -16.52
C ILE A 24 -29.31 8.38 -17.78
N PRO A 25 -30.21 9.03 -18.54
CA PRO A 25 -29.88 9.61 -19.85
C PRO A 25 -28.96 10.84 -19.76
N ALA A 26 -28.93 11.51 -18.62
CA ALA A 26 -28.06 12.65 -18.35
C ALA A 26 -27.57 12.60 -16.91
N PHE A 27 -26.26 12.49 -16.73
CA PHE A 27 -25.59 12.47 -15.44
C PHE A 27 -24.34 13.38 -15.54
N PRO A 28 -24.00 14.16 -14.50
CA PRO A 28 -22.78 14.95 -14.51
C PRO A 28 -21.56 14.01 -14.51
N ILE A 29 -20.73 14.10 -15.56
CA ILE A 29 -19.52 13.30 -15.69
C ILE A 29 -18.30 14.21 -15.53
N GLN A 30 -17.37 13.82 -14.68
CA GLN A 30 -16.02 14.37 -14.66
C GLN A 30 -15.10 13.43 -15.45
N LEU A 31 -14.54 13.93 -16.55
CA LEU A 31 -13.60 13.15 -17.36
C LEU A 31 -12.16 13.46 -16.92
N ILE A 32 -11.41 12.42 -16.58
CA ILE A 32 -9.97 12.49 -16.29
C ILE A 32 -9.26 11.64 -17.33
N SER A 33 -8.31 12.23 -18.06
CA SER A 33 -7.46 11.51 -19.00
C SER A 33 -6.07 11.37 -18.40
N MET A 34 -5.55 10.15 -18.35
CA MET A 34 -4.23 9.83 -17.82
C MET A 34 -3.44 9.03 -18.86
N GLU A 35 -2.14 8.83 -18.60
CA GLU A 35 -1.35 7.92 -19.41
C GLU A 35 -1.92 6.49 -19.32
N TYR A 36 -1.82 5.74 -20.41
CA TYR A 36 -2.16 4.33 -20.40
C TYR A 36 -1.06 3.53 -19.69
N CYS A 37 -1.46 2.69 -18.75
CA CYS A 37 -0.60 1.70 -18.11
C CYS A 37 -1.00 0.30 -18.58
N GLU A 38 -0.01 -0.59 -18.71
CA GLU A 38 -0.21 -1.92 -19.29
C GLU A 38 -1.13 -2.78 -18.44
N ASN A 39 -0.82 -2.89 -17.13
CA ASN A 39 -1.70 -3.55 -16.18
C ASN A 39 -1.41 -3.15 -14.71
N THR A 40 -2.21 -3.66 -13.77
CA THR A 40 -2.03 -3.49 -12.32
C THR A 40 -0.97 -4.46 -11.78
N PHE A 41 -0.43 -4.13 -10.60
CA PHE A 41 0.45 -5.03 -9.85
C PHE A 41 -0.34 -6.24 -9.34
N ASP A 42 -1.63 -6.07 -9.05
CA ASP A 42 -2.54 -7.15 -8.67
C ASP A 42 -2.59 -8.26 -9.74
N ASP A 43 -2.86 -7.86 -10.99
CA ASP A 43 -2.87 -8.77 -12.12
C ASP A 43 -1.50 -9.42 -12.33
N LEU A 44 -0.42 -8.67 -12.09
CA LEU A 44 0.94 -9.21 -12.21
C LEU A 44 1.21 -10.31 -11.18
N ILE A 45 0.74 -10.15 -9.95
CA ILE A 45 0.88 -11.13 -8.85
C ILE A 45 0.06 -12.38 -9.14
N LEU A 46 -1.17 -12.21 -9.61
CA LEU A 46 -2.06 -13.32 -9.94
C LEU A 46 -1.60 -14.14 -11.16
N SER A 47 -0.98 -13.48 -12.14
CA SER A 47 -0.64 -14.09 -13.43
C SER A 47 0.76 -14.69 -13.50
N ASN A 48 1.67 -14.37 -12.57
CA ASN A 48 3.08 -14.78 -12.64
C ASN A 48 3.66 -15.14 -11.27
N GLU A 49 4.44 -16.22 -11.23
CA GLU A 49 5.39 -16.50 -10.14
C GLU A 49 6.57 -15.53 -10.24
N LEU A 50 6.38 -14.30 -9.76
CA LEU A 50 7.44 -13.30 -9.64
C LEU A 50 8.59 -13.85 -8.79
N THR A 51 9.84 -13.70 -9.28
CA THR A 51 10.99 -14.08 -8.45
C THR A 51 11.16 -13.11 -7.28
N ASN A 52 11.90 -13.53 -6.25
CA ASN A 52 12.18 -12.65 -5.11
C ASN A 52 12.89 -11.36 -5.53
N GLU A 53 13.74 -11.38 -6.55
CA GLU A 53 14.37 -10.18 -7.08
C GLU A 53 13.39 -9.25 -7.81
N GLU A 54 12.41 -9.80 -8.54
CA GLU A 54 11.36 -9.00 -9.20
C GLU A 54 10.46 -8.30 -8.18
N TRP A 55 10.05 -9.02 -7.12
CA TRP A 55 9.30 -8.46 -6.00
C TRP A 55 10.05 -7.32 -5.31
N LEU A 56 11.31 -7.57 -4.93
CA LEU A 56 12.14 -6.57 -4.26
C LEU A 56 12.41 -5.35 -5.17
N SER A 57 12.53 -5.55 -6.47
CA SER A 57 12.59 -4.44 -7.44
C SER A 57 11.31 -3.62 -7.45
N ALA A 58 10.14 -4.27 -7.53
CA ALA A 58 8.85 -3.59 -7.52
C ALA A 58 8.68 -2.75 -6.25
N PHE A 59 8.93 -3.35 -5.09
CA PHE A 59 8.88 -2.66 -3.80
C PHE A 59 9.86 -1.48 -3.74
N MET A 60 11.09 -1.65 -4.21
CA MET A 60 12.08 -0.58 -4.23
C MET A 60 11.63 0.60 -5.10
N GLN A 61 11.05 0.34 -6.27
CA GLN A 61 10.48 1.39 -7.13
C GLN A 61 9.32 2.12 -6.43
N ILE A 62 8.38 1.39 -5.82
CA ILE A 62 7.25 1.95 -5.06
C ILE A 62 7.75 2.81 -3.89
N ILE A 63 8.72 2.31 -3.11
CA ILE A 63 9.35 3.04 -2.01
C ILE A 63 9.95 4.37 -2.50
N MET A 64 10.67 4.36 -3.63
CA MET A 64 11.27 5.57 -4.20
C MET A 64 10.21 6.57 -4.70
N ILE A 65 9.08 6.10 -5.22
CA ILE A 65 7.94 6.95 -5.60
C ILE A 65 7.33 7.60 -4.35
N LEU A 66 7.07 6.83 -3.30
CA LEU A 66 6.53 7.35 -2.04
C LEU A 66 7.48 8.37 -1.40
N LEU A 67 8.78 8.10 -1.36
CA LEU A 67 9.79 9.04 -0.86
C LEU A 67 9.82 10.35 -1.66
N THR A 68 9.64 10.25 -2.98
CA THR A 68 9.54 11.41 -3.86
C THR A 68 8.34 12.29 -3.48
N TYR A 69 7.15 11.69 -3.37
CA TYR A 69 5.95 12.44 -2.98
C TYR A 69 6.02 12.97 -1.54
N GLN A 70 6.57 12.20 -0.61
CA GLN A 70 6.76 12.61 0.79
C GLN A 70 7.67 13.83 0.89
N LYS A 71 8.79 13.84 0.15
CA LYS A 71 9.70 14.99 0.10
C LYS A 71 9.03 16.22 -0.51
N ALA A 72 8.37 16.04 -1.66
CA ALA A 72 7.82 17.15 -2.43
C ALA A 72 6.59 17.77 -1.77
N PHE A 73 5.74 16.95 -1.12
CA PHE A 73 4.38 17.36 -0.73
C PHE A 73 3.94 16.93 0.67
N SER A 74 4.79 16.40 1.56
CA SER A 74 4.32 15.80 2.84
C SER A 74 3.16 14.80 2.63
N PHE A 75 3.32 13.95 1.62
CA PHE A 75 2.26 13.09 1.08
C PHE A 75 2.03 11.81 1.90
N THR A 76 0.78 11.35 1.93
CA THR A 76 0.37 9.97 2.25
C THR A 76 -0.74 9.56 1.29
N HIS A 77 -0.66 8.36 0.71
CA HIS A 77 -1.62 7.87 -0.28
C HIS A 77 -2.97 7.50 0.35
N ASN A 78 -2.91 6.84 1.52
CA ASN A 78 -4.03 6.37 2.35
C ASN A 78 -4.93 5.27 1.75
N ASP A 79 -4.72 4.88 0.49
CA ASP A 79 -5.40 3.74 -0.13
C ASP A 79 -4.49 2.97 -1.11
N LEU A 80 -3.23 2.78 -0.71
CA LEU A 80 -2.26 2.08 -1.55
C LEU A 80 -2.47 0.56 -1.43
N HIS A 81 -3.09 -0.04 -2.43
CA HIS A 81 -3.21 -1.48 -2.61
C HIS A 81 -2.67 -1.90 -3.99
N THR A 82 -2.51 -3.20 -4.23
CA THR A 82 -1.98 -3.77 -5.48
C THR A 82 -2.67 -3.24 -6.75
N ASN A 83 -3.99 -3.03 -6.73
CA ASN A 83 -4.72 -2.42 -7.86
C ASN A 83 -4.40 -0.93 -8.11
N ASN A 84 -3.89 -0.20 -7.11
CA ASN A 84 -3.47 1.21 -7.24
C ASN A 84 -1.97 1.36 -7.55
N VAL A 85 -1.31 0.24 -7.83
CA VAL A 85 0.04 0.20 -8.41
C VAL A 85 -0.10 -0.39 -9.80
N MET A 86 0.36 0.33 -10.82
CA MET A 86 0.37 -0.13 -12.21
C MET A 86 1.79 -0.20 -12.75
N TYR A 87 1.98 -0.76 -13.94
CA TYR A 87 3.27 -0.74 -14.61
C TYR A 87 3.16 -0.55 -16.13
N ASN A 88 4.27 -0.12 -16.73
CA ASN A 88 4.49 -0.18 -18.17
C ASN A 88 5.77 -0.96 -18.46
N TYR A 89 5.84 -1.56 -19.65
CA TYR A 89 7.05 -2.22 -20.11
C TYR A 89 8.17 -1.23 -20.41
N THR A 90 9.41 -1.65 -20.18
CA THR A 90 10.61 -0.89 -20.51
C THR A 90 11.73 -1.78 -21.02
N ASN A 91 12.53 -1.24 -21.95
CA ASN A 91 13.76 -1.87 -22.40
C ASN A 91 14.97 -1.49 -21.52
N ASN A 92 14.82 -0.51 -20.62
CA ASN A 92 15.88 -0.12 -19.71
C ASN A 92 16.07 -1.23 -18.68
N LYS A 93 17.28 -1.78 -18.57
CA LYS A 93 17.58 -2.88 -17.64
C LYS A 93 17.61 -2.42 -16.17
N PHE A 94 17.94 -1.15 -15.94
CA PHE A 94 18.07 -0.58 -14.61
C PHE A 94 17.42 0.80 -14.57
N ILE A 95 16.93 1.16 -13.39
CA ILE A 95 16.57 2.52 -13.00
C ILE A 95 17.50 2.95 -11.88
N TYR A 96 17.92 4.21 -11.92
CA TYR A 96 18.88 4.77 -10.97
C TYR A 96 18.21 5.88 -10.17
N TYR A 97 18.32 5.79 -8.85
CA TYR A 97 17.81 6.80 -7.92
C TYR A 97 18.95 7.43 -7.14
N CYS A 98 18.76 8.68 -6.73
CA CYS A 98 19.59 9.33 -5.71
C CYS A 98 18.68 9.90 -4.63
N TYR A 99 18.87 9.44 -3.40
CA TYR A 99 18.12 9.88 -2.22
C TYR A 99 19.08 10.02 -1.04
N LYS A 100 19.08 11.18 -0.40
CA LYS A 100 20.00 11.58 0.67
C LYS A 100 21.48 11.33 0.32
N ASN A 101 21.85 11.69 -0.91
CA ASN A 101 23.17 11.47 -1.52
C ASN A 101 23.60 10.01 -1.63
N ILE A 102 22.69 9.05 -1.44
CA ILE A 102 22.93 7.63 -1.67
C ILE A 102 22.34 7.28 -3.03
N TYR A 103 23.14 6.61 -3.86
CA TYR A 103 22.73 6.15 -5.18
C TYR A 103 22.27 4.70 -5.12
N TYR A 104 21.18 4.40 -5.82
CA TYR A 104 20.61 3.06 -5.89
C TYR A 104 20.48 2.65 -7.35
N LYS A 105 20.94 1.44 -7.68
CA LYS A 105 20.78 0.82 -8.99
C LYS A 105 19.81 -0.34 -8.86
N VAL A 106 18.61 -0.18 -9.42
CA VAL A 106 17.51 -1.14 -9.28
C VAL A 106 17.25 -1.80 -10.64
N PRO A 107 17.33 -3.13 -10.77
CA PRO A 107 16.98 -3.82 -12.01
C PRO A 107 15.48 -3.67 -12.28
N THR A 108 15.07 -3.32 -13.50
CA THR A 108 13.64 -3.09 -13.80
C THR A 108 12.88 -4.38 -14.06
N PHE A 109 13.58 -5.46 -14.43
CA PHE A 109 13.00 -6.68 -14.98
C PHE A 109 11.97 -6.40 -16.09
N GLY A 110 12.23 -5.36 -16.89
CA GLY A 110 11.38 -4.94 -17.98
C GLY A 110 10.12 -4.17 -17.56
N ARG A 111 9.98 -3.74 -16.30
CA ARG A 111 8.80 -3.00 -15.80
C ARG A 111 9.19 -1.72 -15.05
N ILE A 112 8.45 -0.64 -15.31
CA ILE A 112 8.46 0.59 -14.50
C ILE A 112 7.12 0.72 -13.79
N PHE A 113 7.16 0.71 -12.46
CA PHE A 113 5.96 0.83 -11.63
C PHE A 113 5.53 2.28 -11.46
N LYS A 114 4.22 2.48 -11.29
CA LYS A 114 3.55 3.77 -11.12
C LYS A 114 2.47 3.63 -10.04
N ILE A 115 2.29 4.67 -9.24
CA ILE A 115 1.18 4.75 -8.27
C ILE A 115 0.09 5.64 -8.89
N ILE A 116 -1.16 5.20 -8.78
CA ILE A 116 -2.35 5.90 -9.27
C ILE A 116 -3.41 6.02 -8.15
N ASP A 117 -4.52 6.67 -8.45
CA ASP A 117 -5.66 6.85 -7.56
C ASP A 117 -5.35 7.62 -6.27
N PHE A 118 -5.15 8.92 -6.44
CA PHE A 118 -4.87 9.84 -5.34
C PHE A 118 -6.15 10.36 -4.64
N GLY A 119 -7.31 9.72 -4.83
CA GLY A 119 -8.62 10.22 -4.35
C GLY A 119 -8.70 10.36 -2.83
N ARG A 120 -7.92 9.57 -2.09
CA ARG A 120 -7.79 9.63 -0.62
C ARG A 120 -6.44 10.18 -0.16
N SER A 121 -5.60 10.64 -1.06
CA SER A 121 -4.29 11.16 -0.66
C SER A 121 -4.43 12.42 0.18
N ILE A 122 -3.55 12.56 1.17
CA ILE A 122 -3.41 13.76 1.99
C ILE A 122 -2.02 14.33 1.74
N TYR A 123 -1.93 15.60 1.34
CA TYR A 123 -0.67 16.23 0.97
C TYR A 123 -0.74 17.75 1.12
N ARG A 124 0.43 18.40 1.07
CA ARG A 124 0.60 19.85 1.15
C ARG A 124 1.15 20.41 -0.16
N PHE A 125 0.59 21.54 -0.58
CA PHE A 125 1.07 22.28 -1.74
C PHE A 125 0.85 23.78 -1.53
N ASN A 126 1.91 24.57 -1.69
CA ASN A 126 1.92 26.03 -1.48
C ASN A 126 1.32 26.44 -0.13
N GLY A 127 1.75 25.81 0.96
CA GLY A 127 1.30 26.09 2.32
C GLY A 127 -0.11 25.59 2.66
N LYS A 128 -0.82 24.96 1.71
CA LYS A 128 -2.18 24.45 1.91
C LYS A 128 -2.19 22.94 2.07
N LEU A 129 -2.99 22.45 3.02
CA LEU A 129 -3.30 21.04 3.18
C LEU A 129 -4.45 20.67 2.24
N PHE A 130 -4.22 19.69 1.37
CA PHE A 130 -5.22 19.06 0.53
C PHE A 130 -5.61 17.74 1.18
N CYS A 131 -6.90 17.62 1.51
CA CYS A 131 -7.48 16.47 2.18
C CYS A 131 -8.87 16.24 1.60
N SER A 132 -9.11 15.03 1.10
CA SER A 132 -10.36 14.62 0.45
C SER A 132 -11.57 14.79 1.37
N ASP A 133 -12.73 15.10 0.79
CA ASP A 133 -14.02 15.09 1.50
C ASP A 133 -14.43 13.68 1.95
N SER A 134 -13.76 12.63 1.45
CA SER A 134 -13.84 11.28 2.01
C SER A 134 -13.58 11.24 3.52
N TYR A 135 -12.75 12.14 4.06
CA TYR A 135 -12.42 12.21 5.49
C TYR A 135 -13.41 13.02 6.33
N GLN A 136 -14.34 13.73 5.69
CA GLN A 136 -15.33 14.55 6.39
C GLN A 136 -16.29 13.68 7.19
N THR A 137 -17.04 14.29 8.10
CA THR A 137 -18.07 13.57 8.85
C THR A 137 -19.11 12.99 7.90
N GLY A 138 -19.26 11.66 7.91
CA GLY A 138 -20.16 10.91 7.04
C GLY A 138 -19.55 10.45 5.71
N GLY A 139 -18.30 10.86 5.39
CA GLY A 139 -17.57 10.30 4.26
C GLY A 139 -17.00 8.91 4.53
N ASP A 140 -16.58 8.22 3.47
CA ASP A 140 -16.12 6.83 3.54
C ASP A 140 -14.91 6.63 4.45
N ALA A 141 -14.01 7.61 4.46
CA ALA A 141 -12.78 7.60 5.26
C ALA A 141 -12.92 8.33 6.60
N CYS A 142 -14.15 8.66 7.01
CA CYS A 142 -14.44 9.35 8.25
C CYS A 142 -13.81 8.61 9.45
N THR A 143 -13.21 9.38 10.37
CA THR A 143 -12.52 8.91 11.60
C THR A 143 -11.26 8.06 11.40
N GLN A 144 -10.75 7.91 10.17
CA GLN A 144 -9.41 7.35 9.94
C GLN A 144 -8.33 8.21 10.59
N TYR A 145 -8.46 9.53 10.43
CA TYR A 145 -7.61 10.54 11.08
C TYR A 145 -8.46 11.48 11.95
N ASN A 146 -7.79 12.25 12.79
CA ASN A 146 -8.37 13.36 13.54
C ASN A 146 -7.39 14.53 13.48
N THR A 147 -7.42 15.23 12.36
CA THR A 147 -6.57 16.38 12.03
C THR A 147 -7.36 17.33 11.12
N GLU A 148 -6.81 18.50 10.83
CA GLU A 148 -7.38 19.45 9.89
C GLU A 148 -7.57 18.80 8.49
N PRO A 149 -8.59 19.22 7.72
CA PRO A 149 -9.60 20.23 8.06
C PRO A 149 -10.76 19.70 8.92
N TYR A 150 -10.80 18.40 9.25
CA TYR A 150 -11.92 17.74 9.93
C TYR A 150 -11.63 17.44 11.42
N PHE A 151 -10.83 18.28 12.07
CA PHE A 151 -10.39 18.08 13.44
C PHE A 151 -11.56 18.19 14.43
N ASN A 152 -11.66 17.23 15.34
CA ASN A 152 -12.58 17.25 16.46
C ASN A 152 -11.79 17.36 17.77
N GLU A 153 -11.92 18.50 18.45
CA GLU A 153 -11.23 18.81 19.72
C GLU A 153 -11.57 17.83 20.85
N ASN A 154 -12.71 17.13 20.78
CA ASN A 154 -13.11 16.14 21.78
C ASN A 154 -12.44 14.78 21.58
N LYS A 155 -11.61 14.61 20.54
CA LYS A 155 -10.89 13.37 20.25
C LYS A 155 -9.38 13.65 20.21
N PRO A 156 -8.54 12.65 20.55
CA PRO A 156 -7.09 12.80 20.40
C PRO A 156 -6.71 13.09 18.95
N ARG A 157 -5.74 13.99 18.74
CA ARG A 157 -5.19 14.27 17.41
C ARG A 157 -4.56 13.00 16.83
N LEU A 158 -4.82 12.76 15.55
CA LEU A 158 -4.27 11.65 14.80
C LEU A 158 -3.96 12.13 13.38
N GLU A 159 -2.66 12.27 13.10
CA GLU A 159 -2.16 12.71 11.80
C GLU A 159 -2.00 11.54 10.82
N PRO A 160 -2.07 11.79 9.50
CA PRO A 160 -1.54 10.88 8.49
C PRO A 160 -0.08 10.54 8.79
N ASN A 161 0.28 9.28 8.61
CA ASN A 161 1.62 8.80 8.87
C ASN A 161 2.19 8.08 7.62
N PRO A 162 3.48 8.29 7.29
CA PRO A 162 4.12 7.69 6.12
C PRO A 162 4.14 6.16 6.08
N SER A 163 4.01 5.49 7.22
CA SER A 163 4.05 4.02 7.33
C SER A 163 2.74 3.36 6.89
N PHE A 164 1.65 4.14 6.86
CA PHE A 164 0.34 3.68 6.43
C PHE A 164 0.37 3.01 5.06
N ASP A 165 1.00 3.66 4.08
CA ASP A 165 0.94 3.23 2.67
C ASP A 165 1.61 1.87 2.46
N ILE A 166 2.75 1.63 3.11
CA ILE A 166 3.46 0.35 3.03
C ILE A 166 2.67 -0.76 3.71
N CYS A 167 2.14 -0.48 4.91
CA CYS A 167 1.32 -1.46 5.62
C CYS A 167 0.06 -1.81 4.83
N ARG A 168 -0.61 -0.81 4.25
CA ARG A 168 -1.83 -1.03 3.45
C ARG A 168 -1.54 -1.85 2.19
N LEU A 169 -0.42 -1.58 1.51
CA LEU A 169 0.01 -2.34 0.34
C LEU A 169 0.31 -3.80 0.73
N ALA A 170 1.06 -4.01 1.83
CA ALA A 170 1.36 -5.34 2.33
C ALA A 170 0.08 -6.11 2.68
N CYS A 171 -0.90 -5.45 3.31
CA CYS A 171 -2.20 -6.05 3.61
C CYS A 171 -2.94 -6.54 2.36
N SER A 172 -2.81 -5.87 1.21
CA SER A 172 -3.40 -6.35 -0.05
C SER A 172 -2.59 -7.46 -0.72
N ILE A 173 -1.33 -7.68 -0.33
CA ILE A 173 -0.47 -8.73 -0.91
C ILE A 173 -0.53 -10.01 -0.07
N PHE A 174 -0.79 -9.88 1.23
CA PHE A 174 -0.60 -10.91 2.24
C PHE A 174 -1.14 -12.28 1.85
N ASP A 175 -2.42 -12.36 1.48
CA ASP A 175 -3.09 -13.63 1.20
C ASP A 175 -2.63 -14.29 -0.11
N TYR A 176 -1.94 -13.55 -1.00
CA TYR A 176 -1.32 -14.14 -2.19
C TYR A 176 -0.01 -14.86 -1.90
N VAL A 177 0.68 -14.50 -0.81
CA VAL A 177 2.05 -14.98 -0.55
C VAL A 177 2.22 -15.73 0.78
N ILE A 178 1.31 -15.51 1.73
CA ILE A 178 1.32 -16.11 3.07
C ILE A 178 0.10 -17.04 3.20
N GLU A 179 0.36 -18.35 3.16
CA GLU A 179 -0.68 -19.38 3.11
C GLU A 179 -1.09 -19.88 4.52
N ASP A 180 -0.18 -19.86 5.50
CA ASP A 180 -0.42 -20.44 6.84
C ASP A 180 0.32 -19.69 7.97
N LEU A 181 -0.42 -18.96 8.80
CA LEU A 181 0.15 -18.17 9.89
C LEU A 181 0.93 -18.98 10.94
N ASP A 182 0.73 -20.30 11.02
CA ASP A 182 1.40 -21.16 12.00
C ASP A 182 2.88 -21.41 11.65
N ASN A 183 3.29 -21.19 10.39
CA ASN A 183 4.62 -21.48 9.88
C ASN A 183 5.53 -20.23 9.75
N ILE A 184 5.52 -19.35 10.75
CA ILE A 184 6.33 -18.11 10.77
C ILE A 184 7.82 -18.36 10.48
N THR A 185 8.37 -19.49 10.94
CA THR A 185 9.78 -19.83 10.71
C THR A 185 10.14 -20.07 9.24
N GLU A 186 9.18 -20.45 8.40
CA GLU A 186 9.39 -20.59 6.97
C GLU A 186 9.42 -19.24 6.27
N TYR A 187 8.58 -18.28 6.74
CA TYR A 187 8.58 -16.93 6.23
C TYR A 187 9.92 -16.24 6.38
N ILE A 188 10.58 -16.42 7.53
CA ILE A 188 11.92 -15.84 7.78
C ILE A 188 12.95 -16.25 6.72
N LYS A 189 12.78 -17.41 6.07
CA LYS A 189 13.70 -17.89 5.02
C LYS A 189 13.43 -17.24 3.67
N ASP A 190 12.19 -16.83 3.39
CA ASP A 190 11.83 -16.16 2.15
C ASP A 190 11.81 -14.63 2.37
N PRO A 191 12.69 -13.87 1.70
CA PRO A 191 12.81 -12.44 1.95
C PRO A 191 11.54 -11.64 1.64
N VAL A 192 10.73 -12.08 0.67
CA VAL A 192 9.49 -11.41 0.28
C VAL A 192 8.38 -11.71 1.28
N LYS A 193 8.17 -13.00 1.62
CA LYS A 193 7.17 -13.39 2.61
C LYS A 193 7.47 -12.77 3.98
N ASN A 194 8.74 -12.78 4.40
CA ASN A 194 9.17 -12.13 5.64
C ASN A 194 8.87 -10.62 5.62
N LEU A 195 9.18 -9.94 4.52
CA LEU A 195 8.96 -8.49 4.41
C LEU A 195 7.47 -8.13 4.46
N ILE A 196 6.62 -8.85 3.70
CA ILE A 196 5.17 -8.65 3.70
C ILE A 196 4.58 -8.92 5.09
N PHE A 197 5.01 -10.01 5.74
CA PHE A 197 4.59 -10.32 7.09
C PHE A 197 4.95 -9.18 8.05
N GLU A 198 6.21 -8.75 8.07
CA GLU A 198 6.68 -7.69 8.95
C GLU A 198 5.95 -6.36 8.73
N TRP A 199 5.68 -5.97 7.47
CA TRP A 199 4.91 -4.75 7.15
C TRP A 199 3.47 -4.81 7.64
N CYS A 200 2.92 -6.00 7.89
CA CYS A 200 1.61 -6.19 8.49
C CYS A 200 1.63 -6.27 10.03
N ILE A 201 2.78 -6.02 10.67
CA ILE A 201 2.91 -5.99 12.13
C ILE A 201 2.86 -4.55 12.65
N ASP A 202 2.06 -4.33 13.69
CA ASP A 202 1.92 -3.05 14.38
C ASP A 202 3.11 -2.73 15.31
N ASP A 203 3.11 -1.52 15.89
CA ASP A 203 4.19 -1.04 16.77
C ASP A 203 4.37 -1.89 18.04
N LYS A 204 3.41 -2.78 18.35
CA LYS A 204 3.41 -3.68 19.52
C LYS A 204 3.69 -5.13 19.14
N GLY A 205 3.99 -5.43 17.87
CA GLY A 205 4.26 -6.79 17.43
C GLY A 205 2.99 -7.59 17.07
N ILE A 206 1.84 -6.93 16.86
CA ILE A 206 0.56 -7.58 16.57
C ILE A 206 0.30 -7.56 15.07
N ASN A 207 -0.08 -8.71 14.49
CA ASN A 207 -0.50 -8.79 13.09
C ASN A 207 -1.82 -8.04 12.86
N MET A 208 -1.86 -7.20 11.82
CA MET A 208 -2.99 -6.33 11.51
C MET A 208 -4.17 -7.03 10.86
N LEU A 209 -3.94 -8.13 10.13
CA LEU A 209 -4.96 -8.85 9.38
C LEU A 209 -5.67 -9.88 10.22
N TYR A 210 -4.92 -10.71 10.95
CA TYR A 210 -5.44 -11.92 11.57
C TYR A 210 -5.20 -11.99 13.08
N LYS A 211 -6.14 -12.65 13.76
CA LYS A 211 -6.01 -13.10 15.15
C LYS A 211 -5.33 -14.46 15.20
N ASN A 212 -4.87 -14.86 16.38
CA ASN A 212 -4.24 -16.18 16.59
C ASN A 212 -5.18 -17.36 16.30
N ASN A 213 -6.49 -17.11 16.17
CA ASN A 213 -7.47 -18.12 15.81
C ASN A 213 -7.86 -18.08 14.31
N GLY A 214 -7.08 -17.39 13.48
CA GLY A 214 -7.29 -17.29 12.02
C GLY A 214 -8.39 -16.32 11.59
N LEU A 215 -9.17 -15.76 12.51
CA LEU A 215 -10.22 -14.79 12.17
C LEU A 215 -9.63 -13.41 11.88
N ASP A 216 -10.29 -12.67 11.00
CA ASP A 216 -10.02 -11.26 10.74
C ASP A 216 -9.96 -10.45 12.05
N ARG A 217 -8.86 -9.72 12.21
CA ARG A 217 -8.63 -8.84 13.35
C ARG A 217 -9.44 -7.57 13.23
N TYR A 218 -9.37 -6.95 12.05
CA TYR A 218 -10.01 -5.68 11.76
C TYR A 218 -10.77 -5.77 10.44
N PRO A 219 -12.04 -6.22 10.46
CA PRO A 219 -12.82 -6.34 9.23
C PRO A 219 -13.12 -4.96 8.63
N GLU A 220 -13.27 -4.92 7.30
CA GLU A 220 -13.70 -3.75 6.54
C GLU A 220 -12.82 -2.51 6.79
N PHE A 221 -13.45 -1.32 6.82
CA PHE A 221 -12.77 -0.06 7.02
C PHE A 221 -12.12 0.09 8.42
N LYS A 222 -12.39 -0.83 9.36
CA LYS A 222 -11.71 -0.85 10.66
C LYS A 222 -10.20 -1.07 10.48
N LEU A 223 -9.78 -1.85 9.48
CA LEU A 223 -8.35 -2.07 9.18
C LEU A 223 -7.63 -0.74 8.95
N TYR A 224 -8.17 0.12 8.08
CA TYR A 224 -7.63 1.45 7.77
C TYR A 224 -7.46 2.30 9.04
N LYS A 225 -8.50 2.36 9.88
CA LYS A 225 -8.43 3.12 11.15
C LYS A 225 -7.35 2.59 12.09
N MET A 226 -7.11 1.27 12.09
CA MET A 226 -6.14 0.65 12.97
C MET A 226 -4.71 0.78 12.44
N ILE A 227 -4.49 0.65 11.12
CA ILE A 227 -3.18 0.92 10.52
C ILE A 227 -2.75 2.36 10.85
N ALA A 228 -3.64 3.33 10.66
CA ALA A 228 -3.39 4.74 10.98
C ALA A 228 -2.98 4.99 12.44
N ARG A 229 -3.50 4.19 13.38
CA ARG A 229 -3.31 4.37 14.83
C ARG A 229 -2.16 3.57 15.43
N CYS A 230 -1.76 2.48 14.80
CA CYS A 230 -0.92 1.47 15.44
C CYS A 230 0.30 1.10 14.61
N VAL A 231 0.46 1.61 13.39
CA VAL A 231 1.60 1.30 12.53
C VAL A 231 2.33 2.59 12.18
N HIS A 232 3.50 2.78 12.78
CA HIS A 232 4.32 3.99 12.58
C HIS A 232 5.76 3.68 12.20
N ASN A 233 6.25 2.45 12.39
CA ASN A 233 7.66 2.12 12.16
C ASN A 233 8.02 1.83 10.69
N HIS A 234 7.08 1.30 9.91
CA HIS A 234 7.32 0.85 8.53
C HIS A 234 7.33 1.98 7.49
N THR A 235 8.07 3.06 7.74
CA THR A 235 8.15 4.18 6.80
C THR A 235 8.91 3.78 5.52
N PRO A 236 8.63 4.38 4.34
CA PRO A 236 9.42 4.15 3.14
C PRO A 236 10.91 4.41 3.33
N GLN A 237 11.26 5.40 4.16
CA GLN A 237 12.65 5.69 4.46
C GLN A 237 13.31 4.57 5.28
N ALA A 238 12.62 4.05 6.31
CA ALA A 238 13.14 2.96 7.13
C ALA A 238 13.40 1.69 6.30
N GLN A 239 12.65 1.48 5.21
CA GLN A 239 12.88 0.33 4.33
C GLN A 239 14.26 0.37 3.67
N LEU A 240 14.79 1.56 3.36
CA LEU A 240 16.12 1.67 2.74
C LEU A 240 17.27 1.22 3.65
N GLU A 241 17.03 1.08 4.96
CA GLU A 241 18.01 0.58 5.92
C GLU A 241 18.09 -0.94 5.96
N ARG A 242 17.09 -1.64 5.40
CA ARG A 242 17.06 -3.10 5.33
C ARG A 242 18.05 -3.63 4.32
N ASP A 243 18.72 -4.73 4.64
CA ASP A 243 19.79 -5.30 3.80
C ASP A 243 19.35 -5.58 2.36
N VAL A 244 18.13 -6.08 2.17
CA VAL A 244 17.56 -6.38 0.84
C VAL A 244 17.48 -5.15 -0.06
N PHE A 245 17.20 -3.96 0.49
CA PHE A 245 17.12 -2.70 -0.27
C PHE A 245 18.45 -1.96 -0.29
N LYS A 246 19.21 -2.01 0.81
CA LYS A 246 20.55 -1.46 0.92
C LYS A 246 21.50 -2.09 -0.09
N ALA A 247 21.30 -3.37 -0.44
CA ALA A 247 22.06 -4.05 -1.49
C ALA A 247 22.06 -3.28 -2.83
N TYR A 248 20.96 -2.60 -3.19
CA TYR A 248 20.90 -1.78 -4.42
C TYR A 248 21.83 -0.56 -4.41
N SER A 249 22.34 -0.16 -3.24
CA SER A 249 23.33 0.92 -3.12
C SER A 249 24.78 0.45 -3.25
N ASN A 250 25.04 -0.86 -3.16
CA ASN A 250 26.39 -1.44 -3.17
C ASN A 250 26.94 -1.70 -4.59
N PHE A 251 26.50 -0.93 -5.59
CA PHE A 251 26.97 -1.15 -6.96
C PHE A 251 28.28 -0.39 -7.22
N THR A 252 29.12 -0.97 -8.06
CA THR A 252 30.33 -0.34 -8.57
C THR A 252 30.09 0.17 -9.99
N GLY A 253 30.77 1.26 -10.35
CA GLY A 253 30.71 1.87 -11.68
C GLY A 253 30.19 3.31 -11.66
N ASP A 254 30.11 3.89 -12.85
CA ASP A 254 29.69 5.28 -13.01
C ASP A 254 28.18 5.45 -12.81
N ILE A 255 27.81 6.56 -12.17
CA ILE A 255 26.43 7.00 -12.08
C ILE A 255 26.00 7.54 -13.45
N PRO A 256 24.93 7.02 -14.06
CA PRO A 256 24.51 7.48 -15.37
C PRO A 256 23.84 8.86 -15.27
N LYS A 257 23.72 9.53 -16.43
CA LYS A 257 23.18 10.90 -16.49
C LYS A 257 21.68 10.98 -16.19
N ASP A 258 20.94 9.92 -16.44
CA ASP A 258 19.48 9.79 -16.32
C ASP A 258 19.04 9.33 -14.91
N VAL A 259 19.86 9.56 -13.90
CA VAL A 259 19.51 9.31 -12.49
C VAL A 259 18.31 10.17 -12.05
N ILE A 260 17.32 9.52 -11.44
CA ILE A 260 16.22 10.20 -10.74
C ILE A 260 16.76 10.72 -9.42
N ASN A 261 17.21 11.97 -9.43
CA ASN A 261 17.76 12.61 -8.25
C ASN A 261 16.65 13.23 -7.39
N ILE A 262 16.16 12.45 -6.44
CA ILE A 262 15.10 12.84 -5.51
C ILE A 262 15.56 14.03 -4.67
N ASP A 263 16.85 14.14 -4.33
CA ASP A 263 17.40 15.27 -3.55
C ASP A 263 17.30 16.62 -4.28
N LYS A 264 17.22 16.61 -5.61
CA LYS A 264 17.03 17.82 -6.42
C LYS A 264 15.58 18.18 -6.69
N ILE A 265 14.63 17.30 -6.38
CA ILE A 265 13.20 17.58 -6.54
C ILE A 265 12.80 18.72 -5.59
N PRO A 266 12.13 19.79 -6.06
CA PRO A 266 11.71 20.89 -5.19
C PRO A 266 10.76 20.44 -4.08
N VAL A 267 10.82 21.13 -2.95
CA VAL A 267 9.85 21.01 -1.87
C VAL A 267 8.74 22.03 -2.11
N TYR A 268 7.48 21.58 -2.16
CA TYR A 268 6.31 22.40 -2.45
C TYR A 268 5.37 22.58 -1.25
N ILE A 269 5.80 22.13 -0.06
CA ILE A 269 5.02 22.21 1.19
C ILE A 269 4.79 23.65 1.60
#